data_AF-A0A0R7H390-F1
#
_entry.id   AF-A0A0R7H390-F1
#
_cell.length_a   1.000
_cell.length_b   1.000
_cell.length_c   1.000
_cell.angle_alpha   90.00
_cell.angle_beta   90.00
_cell.angle_gamma   90.00
#
_symmetry.space_group_name_H-M   'P 1'
#
loop_
_entity.id
_entity.type
_entity.pdbx_description
1 polymer ?
#
loop_
_entity_poly.entity_id
_entity_poly.type
_entity_poly.pdbx_seq_one_letter_code
_entity_poly.pdbx_strand_id
1 'polypeptide(L)'
;MVFGIFATLAEFERDLIRERTMAGLASARARGRKGGRKFALTKAQVRLAQAAMAQRDTSVSDLCKELGIERVTLYRYVGPKGELRDHGKHVLGLT
;
A
#
# COMPACT_ATOMS: atom_id res chain seq x y z
N MET A 1 -27.34 36.81 -9.64
CA MET A 1 -26.03 37.45 -9.33
C MET A 1 -25.45 36.99 -7.98
N VAL A 2 -26.20 37.03 -6.88
CA VAL A 2 -25.67 36.68 -5.54
C VAL A 2 -25.13 35.24 -5.44
N PHE A 3 -25.82 34.26 -6.01
CA PHE A 3 -25.35 32.85 -6.05
C PHE A 3 -24.02 32.67 -6.79
N GLY A 4 -23.74 33.48 -7.82
CA GLY A 4 -22.48 33.39 -8.57
C GLY A 4 -21.29 33.85 -7.74
N ILE A 5 -21.45 34.93 -6.96
CA ILE A 5 -20.40 35.46 -6.07
C ILE A 5 -20.08 34.46 -4.95
N PHE A 6 -21.10 33.83 -4.36
CA PHE A 6 -20.86 32.80 -3.36
C PHE A 6 -20.24 31.54 -3.95
N ALA A 7 -20.59 31.18 -5.19
CA ALA A 7 -19.94 30.06 -5.88
C ALA A 7 -18.45 30.33 -6.10
N THR A 8 -18.08 31.53 -6.58
CA THR A 8 -16.66 31.88 -6.81
C THR A 8 -15.87 31.97 -5.50
N LEU A 9 -16.48 32.48 -4.42
CA LEU A 9 -15.85 32.49 -3.10
C LEU A 9 -15.64 31.06 -2.56
N ALA A 10 -16.62 30.18 -2.72
CA ALA A 10 -16.49 28.79 -2.29
C ALA A 10 -15.42 28.02 -3.07
N GLU A 11 -15.25 28.31 -4.36
CA GLU A 11 -14.16 27.76 -5.18
C GLU A 11 -12.79 28.27 -4.71
N PHE A 12 -12.67 29.57 -4.45
CA PHE A 12 -11.44 30.17 -3.92
C PHE A 12 -11.03 29.55 -2.57
N GLU A 13 -11.98 29.38 -1.64
CA GLU A 13 -11.69 28.74 -0.34
C GLU A 13 -11.25 27.28 -0.51
N ARG A 14 -11.89 26.53 -1.40
CA ARG A 14 -11.51 25.14 -1.71
C ARG A 14 -10.10 25.05 -2.26
N ASP A 15 -9.73 25.96 -3.16
CA ASP A 15 -8.40 25.99 -3.75
C ASP A 15 -7.33 26.33 -2.70
N LEU A 16 -7.61 27.27 -1.81
CA LEU A 16 -6.71 27.62 -0.71
C LEU A 16 -6.49 26.44 0.26
N ILE A 17 -7.56 25.70 0.60
CA ILE A 17 -7.47 24.48 1.42
C ILE A 17 -6.63 23.41 0.71
N ARG A 18 -6.83 23.23 -0.60
CA ARG A 18 -6.08 22.27 -1.41
C ARG A 18 -4.61 22.61 -1.43
N GLU A 19 -4.26 23.87 -1.69
CA GLU A 19 -2.88 24.33 -1.73
C GLU A 19 -2.17 24.07 -0.39
N ARG A 20 -2.81 24.44 0.74
CA ARG A 20 -2.27 24.18 2.07
C ARG A 20 -2.08 22.68 2.35
N THR A 21 -3.02 21.85 1.91
CA THR A 21 -2.93 20.39 2.06
C THR A 21 -1.76 19.83 1.26
N MET A 22 -1.57 20.29 0.03
CA MET A 22 -0.46 19.87 -0.83
C MET A 22 0.89 20.28 -0.28
N ALA A 23 1.01 21.52 0.23
CA ALA A 23 2.20 21.99 0.94
C ALA A 23 2.51 21.12 2.17
N GLY A 24 1.50 20.78 2.97
CA GLY A 24 1.64 19.89 4.12
C GLY A 24 2.10 18.47 3.73
N LEU A 25 1.52 17.90 2.67
CA LEU A 25 1.94 16.59 2.14
C LEU A 25 3.37 16.61 1.60
N ALA A 26 3.77 17.67 0.89
CA ALA A 26 5.14 17.85 0.41
C ALA A 26 6.13 17.91 1.58
N SER A 27 5.82 18.70 2.61
CA SER A 27 6.61 18.79 3.84
C SER A 27 6.72 17.43 4.56
N ALA A 28 5.63 16.66 4.64
CA ALA A 28 5.65 15.32 5.23
C ALA A 28 6.50 14.33 4.43
N ARG A 29 6.44 14.37 3.09
CA ARG A 29 7.27 13.56 2.20
C ARG A 29 8.76 13.90 2.33
N ALA A 30 9.11 15.19 2.44
CA ALA A 30 10.48 15.64 2.68
C ALA A 30 11.06 15.09 4.01
N ARG A 31 10.21 14.90 5.03
CA ARG A 31 10.58 14.22 6.29
C ARG A 31 10.61 12.68 6.18
N GLY A 32 10.46 12.10 4.99
CA GLY A 32 10.50 10.66 4.76
C GLY A 32 9.16 9.92 4.92
N ARG A 33 8.03 10.61 5.10
CA ARG A 33 6.72 9.93 5.09
C ARG A 33 6.30 9.59 3.66
N LYS A 34 6.25 8.29 3.33
CA LYS A 34 5.81 7.80 2.01
C LYS A 34 4.31 8.05 1.74
N GLY A 35 3.47 7.97 2.79
CA GLY A 35 2.01 8.05 2.66
C GLY A 35 1.38 6.77 2.07
N GLY A 36 0.08 6.83 1.75
CA GLY A 36 -0.66 5.71 1.16
C GLY A 36 -0.99 4.56 2.12
N ARG A 37 -1.64 3.52 1.59
CA ARG A 37 -1.98 2.30 2.35
C ARG A 37 -0.70 1.49 2.61
N LYS A 38 -0.49 1.07 3.87
CA LYS A 38 0.60 0.16 4.21
C LYS A 38 0.39 -1.21 3.56
N PHE A 39 1.48 -1.89 3.22
CA PHE A 39 1.42 -3.29 2.78
C PHE A 39 0.87 -4.17 3.91
N ALA A 40 0.17 -5.23 3.51
CA ALA A 40 -0.45 -6.18 4.42
C ALA A 40 0.58 -7.10 5.09
N LEU A 41 1.70 -7.37 4.41
CA LEU A 41 2.77 -8.23 4.91
C LEU A 41 4.04 -7.44 5.20
N THR A 42 4.70 -7.80 6.30
CA THR A 42 6.03 -7.32 6.67
C THR A 42 7.12 -8.01 5.85
N LYS A 43 8.35 -7.46 5.85
CA LYS A 43 9.51 -8.09 5.19
C LYS A 43 9.75 -9.53 5.65
N ALA A 44 9.62 -9.78 6.95
CA ALA A 44 9.79 -11.12 7.52
C ALA A 44 8.70 -12.08 7.03
N GLN A 45 7.44 -11.64 7.04
CA GLN A 45 6.33 -12.45 6.55
C GLN A 45 6.42 -12.73 5.04
N VAL A 46 6.90 -11.79 4.23
CA VAL A 46 7.13 -12.02 2.80
C VAL A 46 8.19 -13.10 2.58
N ARG A 47 9.28 -13.08 3.35
CA ARG A 47 10.32 -14.13 3.27
C ARG A 47 9.82 -15.48 3.74
N LEU A 48 9.02 -15.51 4.81
CA LEU A 48 8.39 -16.74 5.30
C LEU A 48 7.44 -17.30 4.22
N ALA A 49 6.56 -16.46 3.68
CA ALA A 49 5.65 -16.85 2.61
C ALA A 49 6.40 -17.38 1.39
N GLN A 50 7.53 -16.76 1.04
CA GLN A 50 8.39 -17.19 -0.05
C GLN A 50 8.97 -18.60 0.20
N ALA A 51 9.55 -18.83 1.37
CA ALA A 51 10.15 -20.11 1.74
C ALA A 51 9.08 -21.22 1.87
N ALA A 52 7.92 -20.90 2.44
CA ALA A 52 6.82 -21.84 2.58
C ALA A 52 6.24 -22.22 1.21
N MET A 53 6.01 -21.26 0.32
CA MET A 53 5.51 -21.53 -1.04
C MET A 53 6.51 -22.29 -1.93
N ALA A 54 7.80 -22.25 -1.61
CA ALA A 54 8.80 -23.06 -2.34
C ALA A 54 8.73 -24.56 -1.95
N GLN A 55 8.16 -24.89 -0.79
CA GLN A 55 7.96 -26.27 -0.35
C GLN A 55 6.69 -26.84 -0.98
N ARG A 56 6.79 -28.05 -1.53
CA ARG A 56 5.68 -28.70 -2.25
C ARG A 56 4.51 -29.10 -1.36
N ASP A 57 4.75 -29.34 -0.08
CA ASP A 57 3.76 -29.85 0.87
C ASP A 57 3.03 -28.73 1.64
N THR A 58 3.31 -27.47 1.34
CA THR A 58 2.69 -26.34 2.04
C THR A 58 1.23 -26.17 1.65
N SER A 59 0.35 -26.28 2.64
CA SER A 59 -1.05 -25.88 2.51
C SER A 59 -1.16 -24.35 2.41
N VAL A 60 -1.49 -23.84 1.23
CA VAL A 60 -1.74 -22.40 0.99
C VAL A 60 -2.81 -21.87 1.93
N SER A 61 -3.80 -22.69 2.28
CA SER A 61 -4.90 -22.29 3.14
C SER A 61 -4.45 -22.02 4.57
N ASP A 62 -3.57 -22.85 5.11
CA ASP A 62 -3.13 -22.74 6.49
C ASP A 62 -2.07 -21.65 6.62
N LEU A 63 -1.19 -21.51 5.62
CA LEU A 63 -0.28 -20.36 5.50
C LEU A 63 -1.04 -19.02 5.50
N CYS A 64 -2.15 -18.94 4.76
CA CYS A 64 -3.01 -17.74 4.74
C CYS A 64 -3.60 -17.43 6.13
N LYS A 65 -4.07 -18.44 6.86
CA LYS A 65 -4.61 -18.28 8.21
C LYS A 65 -3.54 -17.80 9.19
N GLU A 66 -2.35 -18.41 9.13
CA GLU A 66 -1.21 -18.04 9.99
C GLU A 66 -0.75 -16.61 9.74
N LEU A 67 -0.71 -16.19 8.47
CA LEU A 67 -0.36 -14.83 8.09
C LEU A 67 -1.51 -13.82 8.26
N GLY A 68 -2.73 -14.28 8.60
CA GLY A 68 -3.91 -13.43 8.76
C GLY A 68 -4.36 -12.74 7.46
N ILE A 69 -4.12 -13.35 6.31
CA ILE A 69 -4.46 -12.79 4.99
C ILE A 69 -5.24 -13.76 4.13
N GLU A 70 -5.96 -13.25 3.14
CA GLU A 70 -6.60 -14.11 2.13
C GLU A 70 -5.63 -14.55 1.03
N ARG A 71 -5.99 -15.66 0.34
CA ARG A 71 -5.22 -16.22 -0.79
C ARG A 71 -4.93 -15.20 -1.88
N VAL A 72 -5.91 -14.33 -2.19
CA VAL A 72 -5.74 -13.25 -3.17
C VAL A 72 -4.64 -12.28 -2.76
N THR A 73 -4.55 -11.96 -1.46
CA THR A 73 -3.50 -11.10 -0.93
C THR A 73 -2.16 -11.81 -1.03
N LEU A 74 -2.07 -13.08 -0.64
CA LEU A 74 -0.83 -13.86 -0.70
C LEU A 74 -0.24 -13.89 -2.11
N TYR A 75 -1.07 -14.19 -3.11
CA TYR A 75 -0.65 -14.22 -4.52
C TYR A 75 -0.28 -12.86 -5.13
N ARG A 76 -0.49 -11.75 -4.43
CA ARG A 76 0.08 -10.45 -4.84
C ARG A 76 1.56 -10.32 -4.44
N TYR A 77 1.99 -11.03 -3.39
CA TYR A 77 3.37 -10.98 -2.89
C TYR A 77 4.23 -12.13 -3.43
N VAL A 78 3.69 -13.35 -3.44
CA VAL A 78 4.43 -14.58 -3.76
C VAL A 78 3.57 -15.47 -4.64
N GLY A 79 4.13 -16.01 -5.72
CA GLY A 79 3.42 -16.97 -6.56
C GLY A 79 3.57 -18.43 -6.11
N PRO A 80 2.96 -19.40 -6.82
CA PRO A 80 2.82 -20.78 -6.36
C PRO A 80 4.13 -21.56 -6.21
N LYS A 81 5.25 -21.10 -6.78
CA LYS A 81 6.57 -21.74 -6.67
C LYS A 81 7.51 -20.97 -5.74
N GLY A 82 7.01 -19.98 -5.00
CA GLY A 82 7.84 -19.10 -4.18
C GLY A 82 8.48 -17.94 -4.95
N GLU A 83 8.02 -17.65 -6.18
CA GLU A 83 8.50 -16.51 -6.95
C GLU A 83 7.97 -15.17 -6.38
N LEU A 84 8.85 -14.20 -6.17
CA LEU A 84 8.46 -12.87 -5.69
C LEU A 84 7.74 -12.09 -6.79
N ARG A 85 6.53 -11.61 -6.46
CA ARG A 85 5.74 -10.71 -7.28
C ARG A 85 5.93 -9.26 -6.83
N ASP A 86 5.29 -8.32 -7.53
CA ASP A 86 5.55 -6.88 -7.39
C ASP A 86 5.42 -6.37 -5.95
N HIS A 87 4.37 -6.77 -5.22
CA HIS A 87 4.23 -6.36 -3.81
C HIS A 87 5.34 -6.95 -2.93
N GLY A 88 5.76 -8.19 -3.20
CA GLY A 88 6.85 -8.84 -2.49
C GLY A 88 8.18 -8.12 -2.71
N LYS A 89 8.50 -7.80 -3.97
CA LYS A 89 9.72 -7.06 -4.34
C LYS A 89 9.76 -5.67 -3.68
N HIS A 90 8.63 -4.96 -3.73
CA HIS A 90 8.52 -3.62 -3.15
C HIS A 90 8.64 -3.61 -1.63
N VAL A 91 8.03 -4.58 -0.94
CA VAL A 91 8.18 -4.71 0.52
C VAL A 91 9.63 -5.02 0.90
N LEU A 92 10.31 -5.86 0.12
CA LEU A 92 11.72 -6.21 0.36
C LEU A 92 12.70 -5.09 -0.05
N GLY A 93 12.24 -4.07 -0.79
CA GLY A 93 13.08 -2.98 -1.29
C GLY A 93 13.99 -3.41 -2.44
N LEU A 94 13.56 -4.40 -3.22
CA LEU A 94 14.25 -4.89 -4.43
C LEU A 94 13.83 -4.13 -5.69
N THR A 95 12.97 -3.12 -5.53
CA THR A 95 12.45 -2.20 -6.56
C THR A 95 12.27 -0.85 -5.89
#